data_AF-A0A838DME8-F1
#
_entry.id   AF-A0A838DME8-F1
#
_cell.length_a   1.000
_cell.length_b   1.000
_cell.length_c   1.000
_cell.angle_alpha   90.00
_cell.angle_beta   90.00
_cell.angle_gamma   90.00
#
_symmetry.space_group_name_H-M   'P 1'
#
loop_
_entity.id
_entity.type
_entity.pdbx_description
1 polymer ?
#
loop_
_entity_poly.entity_id
_entity_poly.type
_entity_poly.pdbx_seq_one_letter_code
_entity_poly.pdbx_strand_id
1 'polypeptide(L)' 'MSETQEQWYNRQAIEQLAQHVPFERDLASKAEQIEMLRGLVLRHGRQMDPDLFGFEARNELMRLGLWERIGDG' A
#
# COMPACT_ATOMS: atom_id res chain seq x y z
N MET A 1 -14.22 12.22 7.11
CA MET A 1 -15.05 12.04 5.90
C MET A 1 -15.23 10.55 5.70
N SER A 2 -16.39 10.05 5.28
CA SER A 2 -16.53 8.62 4.98
C SER A 2 -15.74 8.29 3.72
N GLU A 3 -14.88 7.27 3.77
CA GLU A 3 -14.12 6.74 2.64
C GLU A 3 -15.07 6.42 1.47
N THR A 4 -14.72 6.82 0.24
CA THR A 4 -15.49 6.41 -0.94
C THR A 4 -15.23 4.93 -1.27
N GLN A 5 -16.14 4.30 -2.00
CA GLN A 5 -15.95 2.91 -2.41
C GLN A 5 -14.66 2.70 -3.23
N GLU A 6 -14.31 3.65 -4.10
CA GLU A 6 -13.07 3.62 -4.87
C GLU A 6 -11.83 3.74 -3.97
N GLN A 7 -11.86 4.64 -2.98
CA GLN A 7 -10.78 4.77 -2.00
C GLN A 7 -10.61 3.48 -1.20
N TRP A 8 -11.73 2.88 -0.76
CA TRP A 8 -11.73 1.60 -0.07
C TRP A 8 -11.09 0.50 -0.92
N TYR A 9 -11.48 0.37 -2.20
CA TYR A 9 -10.89 -0.64 -3.09
C TYR A 9 -9.39 -0.44 -3.28
N ASN A 10 -8.95 0.79 -3.50
CA ASN A 10 -7.53 1.09 -3.67
C ASN A 10 -6.74 0.83 -2.38
N ARG A 11 -7.29 1.18 -1.21
CA ARG A 11 -6.67 0.88 0.08
C ARG A 11 -6.53 -0.63 0.28
N GLN A 12 -7.59 -1.40 0.03
CA GLN A 12 -7.55 -2.86 0.11
C GLN A 12 -6.52 -3.48 -0.84
N ALA A 13 -6.40 -2.97 -2.07
CA ALA A 13 -5.38 -3.43 -3.02
C ALA A 13 -3.96 -3.17 -2.51
N ILE A 14 -3.70 -1.99 -1.93
CA ILE A 14 -2.42 -1.66 -1.31
C ILE A 14 -2.14 -2.58 -0.11
N GLU A 15 -3.11 -2.78 0.78
CA GLU A 15 -2.95 -3.62 1.97
C GLU A 15 -2.61 -5.07 1.61
N GLN A 16 -3.40 -5.67 0.71
CA GLN A 16 -3.18 -7.06 0.30
C GLN A 16 -1.82 -7.24 -0.35
N LEU A 17 -1.42 -6.32 -1.23
CA LEU A 17 -0.13 -6.40 -1.91
C LEU A 17 1.04 -6.18 -0.96
N ALA A 18 0.94 -5.21 -0.04
CA ALA A 18 1.95 -4.98 0.99
C ALA A 18 2.09 -6.19 1.94
N GLN A 19 0.99 -6.84 2.31
CA GLN A 19 1.05 -8.06 3.12
C GLN A 19 1.65 -9.25 2.36
N HIS A 20 1.52 -9.29 1.03
CA HIS A 20 1.99 -10.40 0.20
C HIS A 20 3.49 -10.30 -0.17
N VAL A 21 3.99 -9.12 -0.52
CA VAL A 21 5.37 -8.87 -0.99
C VAL A 21 6.47 -9.53 -0.12
N PRO A 22 6.39 -9.55 1.23
CA PRO A 22 7.39 -10.20 2.06
C PRO A 22 7.56 -11.69 1.77
N PHE A 23 6.49 -12.37 1.38
CA PHE A 23 6.43 -13.82 1.20
C PHE A 23 6.72 -14.28 -0.23
N GLU A 24 6.76 -13.36 -1.20
CA GLU A 24 7.15 -13.69 -2.57
C GLU A 24 8.63 -14.11 -2.62
N ARG A 25 8.87 -15.30 -3.20
CA ARG A 25 10.19 -15.94 -3.28
C ARG A 25 10.85 -15.70 -4.62
N ASP A 26 10.06 -15.56 -5.68
CA ASP A 26 10.59 -15.21 -6.98
C ASP A 26 10.99 -13.74 -7.02
N LEU A 27 12.27 -13.47 -7.31
CA LEU A 27 12.81 -12.11 -7.25
C LEU A 27 12.22 -11.20 -8.32
N ALA A 28 11.86 -11.74 -9.49
CA ALA A 28 11.27 -10.96 -10.57
C ALA A 28 9.83 -10.57 -10.22
N SER A 29 9.02 -11.53 -9.78
CA SER A 29 7.66 -11.28 -9.30
C SER A 29 7.64 -10.34 -8.11
N LYS A 30 8.57 -10.48 -7.15
CA LYS A 30 8.67 -9.58 -6.01
C LYS A 30 8.96 -8.14 -6.44
N ALA A 31 9.88 -7.95 -7.38
CA ALA A 31 10.21 -6.63 -7.90
C ALA A 31 8.99 -6.00 -8.61
N GLU A 32 8.27 -6.80 -9.41
CA GLU A 32 7.04 -6.36 -10.08
C GLU A 32 5.96 -5.94 -9.08
N GLN A 33 5.71 -6.76 -8.05
CA GLN A 33 4.74 -6.45 -6.99
C GLN A 33 5.12 -5.17 -6.22
N ILE A 34 6.40 -4.96 -5.92
CA ILE A 34 6.88 -3.72 -5.29
C ILE A 34 6.59 -2.50 -6.18
N GLU A 35 6.82 -2.60 -7.48
CA GLU A 35 6.55 -1.50 -8.40
C GLU A 35 5.04 -1.26 -8.63
N MET A 36 4.22 -2.32 -8.65
CA MET A 36 2.77 -2.19 -8.63
C MET A 36 2.29 -1.47 -7.35
N LEU A 37 2.80 -1.89 -6.18
CA LEU A 37 2.49 -1.27 -4.90
C LEU A 37 2.87 0.21 -4.88
N ARG A 38 4.09 0.53 -5.34
CA ARG A 38 4.55 1.92 -5.50
C ARG A 38 3.60 2.72 -6.38
N GLY A 39 3.17 2.17 -7.52
CA GLY A 39 2.23 2.82 -8.43
C GLY A 39 0.87 3.12 -7.80
N LEU A 40 0.33 2.19 -7.00
CA LEU A 40 -0.93 2.38 -6.27
C LEU A 40 -0.80 3.48 -5.21
N VAL A 41 0.25 3.41 -4.38
CA VAL A 41 0.52 4.39 -3.33
C VAL A 41 0.71 5.79 -3.91
N LEU A 42 1.49 5.94 -4.99
CA LEU A 42 1.73 7.24 -5.61
C LEU A 42 0.46 7.87 -6.20
N ARG A 43 -0.45 7.05 -6.74
CA ARG A 43 -1.69 7.54 -7.36
C ARG A 43 -2.79 7.84 -6.35
N HIS A 44 -2.94 6.98 -5.35
CA HIS A 44 -4.12 7.00 -4.49
C HIS A 44 -3.81 7.27 -3.01
N GLY A 45 -2.55 7.13 -2.58
CA GLY A 45 -2.16 7.16 -1.16
C GLY A 45 -2.55 8.43 -0.42
N ARG A 46 -2.40 9.61 -1.04
CA ARG A 46 -2.69 10.89 -0.37
C ARG A 46 -4.13 11.04 0.11
N GLN A 47 -5.07 10.38 -0.54
CA GLN A 47 -6.49 10.48 -0.22
C GLN A 47 -6.96 9.44 0.80
N MET A 48 -6.04 8.59 1.27
CA MET A 48 -6.35 7.51 2.22
C MET A 48 -6.13 7.97 3.65
N ASP A 49 -6.91 7.41 4.56
CA ASP A 49 -6.72 7.57 5.99
C ASP A 49 -5.68 6.54 6.49
N PRO A 50 -4.51 6.98 7.00
CA PRO A 50 -3.48 6.08 7.50
C PRO A 50 -3.95 5.17 8.65
N ASP A 51 -4.93 5.61 9.44
CA ASP A 51 -5.44 4.84 10.59
C ASP A 51 -6.28 3.63 10.16
N LEU A 52 -6.66 3.56 8.88
CA LEU A 52 -7.38 2.42 8.29
C LEU A 52 -6.46 1.30 7.80
N PHE A 53 -5.14 1.45 7.91
CA PHE A 53 -4.18 0.42 7.50
C PHE A 53 -3.85 -0.54 8.64
N GLY A 54 -3.90 -1.85 8.34
CA GLY A 54 -3.45 -2.90 9.23
C GLY A 54 -1.94 -2.84 9.52
N PHE A 55 -1.54 -3.34 10.69
CA PHE A 55 -0.17 -3.30 11.20
C PHE A 55 0.88 -3.86 10.21
N GLU A 56 0.59 -4.99 9.58
CA GLU A 56 1.51 -5.67 8.66
C GLU A 56 1.76 -4.84 7.39
N ALA A 57 0.68 -4.34 6.77
CA ALA A 57 0.77 -3.49 5.59
C ALA A 57 1.53 -2.19 5.90
N ARG A 58 1.23 -1.56 7.04
CA ARG A 58 1.93 -0.36 7.51
C ARG A 58 3.44 -0.60 7.64
N ASN A 59 3.85 -1.68 8.30
CA ASN A 59 5.27 -1.99 8.47
C ASN A 59 5.99 -2.22 7.15
N GLU A 60 5.34 -2.91 6.21
CA GLU A 60 5.94 -3.12 4.91
C GLU A 60 6.04 -1.81 4.11
N LEU A 61 5.00 -0.97 4.13
CA LEU A 61 5.03 0.35 3.49
C LEU A 61 6.14 1.24 4.09
N MET A 62 6.36 1.18 5.42
CA MET A 62 7.50 1.86 6.06
C MET A 62 8.84 1.28 5.60
N ARG A 63 8.99 -0.04 5.57
CA ARG A 63 10.21 -0.73 5.11
C ARG A 63 10.57 -0.37 3.66
N LEU A 64 9.55 -0.16 2.82
CA LEU A 64 9.70 0.23 1.41
C LEU A 64 9.81 1.75 1.19
N GLY A 65 9.70 2.56 2.25
CA GLY A 65 9.73 4.03 2.15
C GLY A 65 8.51 4.63 1.44
N LEU A 66 7.38 3.91 1.44
CA LEU A 66 6.12 4.31 0.81
C LEU A 66 5.12 4.92 1.80
N TRP A 67 5.33 4.75 3.11
CA TRP A 67 4.39 5.18 4.15
C TRP A 67 4.12 6.70 4.16
N GLU A 68 5.16 7.52 3.99
CA GLU A 68 5.09 8.99 3.92
C GLU A 68 4.28 9.55 2.73
N ARG A 69 3.64 8.67 1.94
CA ARG A 69 2.76 9.03 0.82
C ARG A 69 1.30 8.70 1.09
N ILE A 70 0.97 8.14 2.25
CA ILE A 70 -0.38 7.81 2.69
C ILE A 70 -0.92 8.97 3.53
N GLY A 71 -2.10 9.49 3.17
CA GLY A 71 -2.67 10.68 3.79
C GLY A 71 -1.98 11.99 3.39
N ASP A 72 -2.33 13.06 4.09
CA ASP A 72 -1.89 14.43 3.79
C ASP A 72 -0.56 14.84 4.47
N GLY A 73 0.18 13.90 5.08
CA GLY A 73 1.43 14.20 5.79
C GLY A 73 2.25 12.96 6.13
#